data_AF-A0AAV9FBL9-F1
#
_entry.id   AF-A0AAV9FBL9-F1
#
_cell.length_a   1.000
_cell.length_b   1.000
_cell.length_c   1.000
_cell.angle_alpha   90.00
_cell.angle_beta   90.00
_cell.angle_gamma   90.00
#
_symmetry.space_group_name_H-M   'P 1'
#
loop_
_entity.id
_entity.type
_entity.pdbx_description
1 polymer ?
#
loop_
_entity_poly.entity_id
_entity_poly.type
_entity_poly.pdbx_seq_one_letter_code
_entity_poly.pdbx_strand_id
1 'polypeptide(L)'
;MEAKALTKDGTVDLRGRPVLASRTGRWKACAFLVGYESFERMAFYGIASNLVVYLTTRLHEDTVLSVRSVNNWSGSVWLTPIIGAYIADSYAGRFWTFTVSSIVYVLGMIMLTMAVSLKSFKPDCPTTTTTCNKASTTTITFFYASLYIIALGAGGTKPNISTFGADQFDDYDPKEKLMKASFFNWWMFSSFLGGLMATLGLVYIQENVGWGIGYGVPTAGLILSLIVFYIGTPNYRHKVRGEENPAWDVVRVWKAAWVNRRAEPLEDPAELFEMDVHHYKVTGRRQLCHTKSFRFLDKAAMKPPSTTTTSTTPPPPPCTVTQVESSKLVLSMSKIWLATLIPSTIWAQANTLFVKQGTTLDRTLHRHFRIPAASLSSFITISMLLSVPLYDRLLVPYLRRRTGNPRGLSLLQRLGVGFAIQTLVTLVAYLVEVKRMHVITQNPNPMHNYVVPMSIFWLLPQYVLLGVGDVFNAIGLLEFFYDQSPEMMKSLGTTFFTSGIGMGNFLNSLLVTAVDGLTRRWGKRSWIGSDLNESHLDYYYAFLTVVSVVNVGVFVWVARGFQYKREVDDDEVMLEGKVVGALEMEGKV
;
A
#
# COMPACT_ATOMS: atom_id res chain seq x y z
N MET A 1 -40.22 3.58 28.38
CA MET A 1 -38.87 4.18 28.49
C MET A 1 -37.87 3.12 28.03
N GLU A 2 -37.42 3.17 26.78
CA GLU A 2 -36.31 2.31 26.35
C GLU A 2 -35.07 2.69 27.17
N ALA A 3 -34.51 1.72 27.89
CA ALA A 3 -33.24 1.89 28.57
C ALA A 3 -32.22 2.36 27.54
N LYS A 4 -31.73 3.58 27.71
CA LYS A 4 -30.73 4.22 26.85
C LYS A 4 -29.42 3.43 26.97
N ALA A 5 -29.28 2.39 26.15
CA ALA A 5 -28.14 1.49 26.20
C ALA A 5 -26.86 2.22 25.79
N LEU A 6 -25.86 2.17 26.69
CA LEU A 6 -24.48 2.52 26.37
C LEU A 6 -23.92 1.51 25.36
N THR A 7 -22.88 1.90 24.66
CA THR A 7 -22.12 0.97 23.82
C THR A 7 -21.49 -0.13 24.66
N LYS A 8 -21.44 -1.35 24.12
CA LYS A 8 -20.92 -2.53 24.82
C LYS A 8 -19.40 -2.62 24.75
N ASP A 9 -18.79 -1.95 23.78
CA ASP A 9 -17.35 -1.91 23.54
C ASP A 9 -16.59 -0.88 24.39
N GLY A 10 -17.28 -0.17 25.29
CA GLY A 10 -16.66 0.83 26.17
C GLY A 10 -16.21 2.10 25.46
N THR A 11 -16.70 2.37 24.25
CA THR A 11 -16.39 3.62 23.53
C THR A 11 -16.84 4.86 24.29
N VAL A 12 -16.08 5.95 24.10
CA VAL A 12 -16.28 7.24 24.77
C VAL A 12 -16.41 8.40 23.78
N ASP A 13 -16.91 9.54 24.25
CA ASP A 13 -16.86 10.80 23.54
C ASP A 13 -15.45 11.43 23.63
N LEU A 14 -15.22 12.55 22.94
CA LEU A 14 -13.95 13.26 22.98
C LEU A 14 -13.54 13.72 24.40
N ARG A 15 -14.50 13.80 25.33
CA ARG A 15 -14.29 14.19 26.74
C ARG A 15 -14.11 12.98 27.66
N GLY A 16 -14.04 11.76 27.12
CA GLY A 16 -13.87 10.54 27.88
C GLY A 16 -15.15 10.02 28.55
N ARG A 17 -16.33 10.54 28.21
CA ARG A 17 -17.60 10.08 28.78
C ARG A 17 -18.17 8.92 27.97
N PRO A 18 -18.75 7.89 28.61
CA PRO A 18 -19.42 6.79 27.92
C PRO A 18 -20.52 7.30 26.98
N VAL A 19 -20.59 6.75 25.77
CA VAL A 19 -21.55 7.20 24.74
C VAL A 19 -22.78 6.30 24.62
N LEU A 20 -23.88 6.91 24.23
CA LEU A 20 -25.13 6.23 23.92
C LEU A 20 -25.10 5.66 22.51
N ALA A 21 -25.33 4.35 22.37
CA ALA A 21 -25.29 3.65 21.09
C ALA A 21 -26.25 4.25 20.06
N SER A 22 -27.40 4.80 20.50
CA SER A 22 -28.41 5.39 19.62
C SER A 22 -28.09 6.80 19.08
N ARG A 23 -27.16 7.54 19.71
CA ARG A 23 -26.90 8.96 19.38
C ARG A 23 -25.61 9.22 18.63
N THR A 24 -24.59 8.38 18.82
CA THR A 24 -23.25 8.57 18.24
C THR A 24 -22.86 7.37 17.37
N GLY A 25 -21.86 7.56 16.51
CA GLY A 25 -21.33 6.54 15.62
C GLY A 25 -22.24 6.23 14.42
N ARG A 26 -22.14 4.99 13.94
CA ARG A 26 -22.89 4.44 12.80
C ARG A 26 -22.72 5.28 11.54
N TRP A 27 -23.66 5.13 10.61
CA TRP A 27 -23.69 5.83 9.32
C TRP A 27 -23.65 7.36 9.43
N LYS A 28 -24.22 7.94 10.50
CA LYS A 28 -24.21 9.40 10.70
C LYS A 28 -22.78 9.92 10.85
N ALA A 29 -21.94 9.23 11.62
CA ALA A 29 -20.53 9.54 11.73
C ALA A 29 -19.79 9.21 10.42
N CYS A 30 -19.97 8.00 9.90
CA CYS A 30 -19.23 7.49 8.74
C CYS A 30 -19.45 8.30 7.46
N ALA A 31 -20.63 8.92 7.27
CA ALA A 31 -20.91 9.76 6.10
C ALA A 31 -19.88 10.89 5.93
N PHE A 32 -19.45 11.52 7.04
CA PHE A 32 -18.42 12.56 7.03
C PHE A 32 -17.05 12.02 6.60
N LEU A 33 -16.70 10.81 7.04
CA LEU A 33 -15.42 10.15 6.73
C LEU A 33 -15.34 9.72 5.26
N VAL A 34 -16.43 9.19 4.71
CA VAL A 34 -16.49 8.76 3.30
C VAL A 34 -16.30 9.95 2.35
N GLY A 35 -16.87 11.12 2.69
CA GLY A 35 -16.66 12.34 1.91
C GLY A 35 -15.20 12.80 1.90
N TYR A 36 -14.56 12.83 3.08
CA TYR A 36 -13.12 13.11 3.19
C TYR A 36 -12.27 12.17 2.33
N GLU A 37 -12.54 10.87 2.38
CA GLU A 37 -11.77 9.89 1.63
C GLU A 37 -11.79 10.14 0.11
N SER A 38 -12.94 10.53 -0.45
CA SER A 38 -13.03 10.87 -1.89
C SER A 38 -12.11 12.04 -2.25
N PHE A 39 -12.14 13.11 -1.45
CA PHE A 39 -11.34 14.32 -1.73
C PHE A 39 -9.86 14.10 -1.48
N GLU A 40 -9.50 13.35 -0.43
CA GLU A 40 -8.11 13.00 -0.17
C GLU A 40 -7.54 12.10 -1.28
N ARG A 41 -8.27 11.06 -1.72
CA ARG A 41 -7.83 10.21 -2.84
C ARG A 41 -7.71 11.01 -4.13
N MET A 42 -8.64 11.93 -4.36
CA MET A 42 -8.58 12.82 -5.51
C MET A 42 -7.33 13.72 -5.47
N ALA A 43 -6.99 14.28 -4.30
CA ALA A 43 -5.78 15.10 -4.13
C ALA A 43 -4.49 14.28 -4.34
N PHE A 44 -4.40 13.11 -3.70
CA PHE A 44 -3.23 12.25 -3.80
C PHE A 44 -2.98 11.77 -5.24
N TYR A 45 -3.98 11.18 -5.90
CA TYR A 45 -3.83 10.71 -7.28
C TYR A 45 -3.73 11.85 -8.29
N GLY A 46 -4.32 13.01 -8.00
CA GLY A 46 -4.19 14.21 -8.84
C GLY A 46 -2.75 14.71 -8.90
N ILE A 47 -1.99 14.58 -7.81
CA ILE A 47 -0.54 14.86 -7.81
C ILE A 47 0.21 13.69 -8.42
N ALA A 48 0.03 12.48 -7.88
CA ALA A 48 0.89 11.33 -8.18
C ALA A 48 0.86 10.91 -9.66
N SER A 49 -0.30 10.97 -10.31
CA SER A 49 -0.45 10.49 -11.70
C SER A 49 0.27 11.37 -12.73
N ASN A 50 0.40 12.68 -12.48
CA ASN A 50 0.89 13.64 -13.46
C ASN A 50 2.14 14.41 -13.03
N LEU A 51 2.69 14.10 -11.85
CA LEU A 51 3.85 14.80 -11.30
C LEU A 51 5.08 14.70 -12.22
N VAL A 52 5.32 13.55 -12.86
CA VAL A 52 6.44 13.36 -13.79
C VAL A 52 6.37 14.32 -15.00
N VAL A 53 5.14 14.61 -15.46
CA VAL A 53 4.92 15.56 -16.55
C VAL A 53 5.20 16.97 -16.06
N TYR A 54 4.77 17.34 -14.86
CA TYR A 54 5.08 18.65 -14.29
C TYR A 54 6.59 18.89 -14.17
N LEU A 55 7.33 17.94 -13.59
CA LEU A 55 8.78 18.06 -13.39
C LEU A 55 9.52 18.20 -14.73
N THR A 56 9.16 17.39 -15.74
CA THR A 56 9.83 17.44 -17.04
C THR A 56 9.42 18.62 -17.92
N THR A 57 8.17 19.08 -17.86
CA THR A 57 7.65 20.14 -18.75
C THR A 57 7.65 21.55 -18.16
N ARG A 58 7.51 21.68 -16.84
CA ARG A 58 7.43 22.99 -16.16
C ARG A 58 8.69 23.33 -15.38
N LEU A 59 9.32 22.35 -14.75
CA LEU A 59 10.60 22.56 -14.05
C LEU A 59 11.82 22.26 -14.95
N HIS A 60 11.60 21.72 -16.15
CA HIS A 60 12.63 21.35 -17.13
C HIS A 60 13.70 20.42 -16.54
N GLU A 61 13.29 19.51 -15.64
CA GLU A 61 14.17 18.47 -15.12
C GLU A 61 14.38 17.34 -16.14
N ASP A 62 15.51 16.66 -16.02
CA ASP A 62 15.82 15.48 -16.85
C ASP A 62 14.89 14.32 -16.49
N THR A 63 14.48 13.51 -17.48
CA THR A 63 13.54 12.38 -17.30
C THR A 63 13.93 11.47 -16.14
N VAL A 64 15.21 11.07 -16.05
CA VAL A 64 15.74 10.23 -14.97
C VAL A 64 15.59 10.88 -13.59
N LEU A 65 15.89 12.18 -13.48
CA LEU A 65 15.76 12.93 -12.23
C LEU A 65 14.29 13.04 -11.83
N SER A 66 13.40 13.36 -12.76
CA SER A 66 11.96 13.44 -12.49
C SER A 66 11.38 12.11 -12.05
N VAL A 67 11.72 11.00 -12.73
CA VAL A 67 11.28 9.64 -12.35
C VAL A 67 11.79 9.30 -10.95
N ARG A 68 13.07 9.57 -10.66
CA ARG A 68 13.67 9.37 -9.33
C ARG A 68 12.93 10.16 -8.25
N SER A 69 12.68 11.43 -8.49
CA SER A 69 12.00 12.32 -7.54
C SER A 69 10.56 11.90 -7.27
N VAL A 70 9.79 11.54 -8.31
CA VAL A 70 8.41 11.03 -8.18
C VAL A 70 8.40 9.74 -7.36
N ASN A 71 9.30 8.80 -7.67
CA ASN A 71 9.41 7.54 -6.94
C ASN A 71 9.82 7.76 -5.48
N ASN A 72 10.80 8.63 -5.20
CA ASN A 72 11.20 8.93 -3.83
C ASN A 72 10.06 9.55 -3.02
N TRP A 73 9.33 10.51 -3.61
CA TRP A 73 8.17 11.12 -2.97
C TRP A 73 7.05 10.10 -2.72
N SER A 74 6.66 9.33 -3.73
CA SER A 74 5.67 8.25 -3.62
C SER A 74 6.08 7.24 -2.55
N GLY A 75 7.35 6.81 -2.57
CA GLY A 75 7.94 5.92 -1.57
C GLY A 75 7.80 6.45 -0.15
N SER A 76 8.11 7.74 0.06
CA SER A 76 7.90 8.41 1.36
C SER A 76 6.44 8.43 1.78
N VAL A 77 5.50 8.77 0.88
CA VAL A 77 4.06 8.80 1.18
C VAL A 77 3.53 7.43 1.63
N TRP A 78 4.11 6.34 1.13
CA TRP A 78 3.71 4.97 1.50
C TRP A 78 4.45 4.41 2.72
N LEU A 79 5.58 5.00 3.14
CA LEU A 79 6.29 4.63 4.38
C LEU A 79 5.89 5.46 5.61
N THR A 80 5.55 6.74 5.44
CA THR A 80 5.12 7.60 6.56
C THR A 80 3.89 7.08 7.33
N PRO A 81 2.96 6.28 6.76
CA PRO A 81 1.89 5.63 7.51
C PRO A 81 2.33 4.75 8.68
N ILE A 82 3.52 4.17 8.63
CA ILE A 82 4.06 3.35 9.72
C ILE A 82 4.26 4.20 10.97
N ILE A 83 4.85 5.38 10.78
CA ILE A 83 5.08 6.36 11.85
C ILE A 83 3.73 6.91 12.35
N GLY A 84 2.82 7.23 11.42
CA GLY A 84 1.48 7.72 11.74
C GLY A 84 0.65 6.74 12.56
N ALA A 85 0.71 5.45 12.23
CA ALA A 85 0.04 4.40 13.00
C ALA A 85 0.66 4.25 14.40
N TYR A 86 1.99 4.21 14.49
CA TYR A 86 2.70 4.11 15.76
C TYR A 86 2.35 5.26 16.72
N ILE A 87 2.33 6.51 16.23
CA ILE A 87 1.96 7.69 17.03
C ILE A 87 0.50 7.61 17.50
N ALA A 88 -0.41 7.17 16.62
CA ALA A 88 -1.82 7.02 16.96
C ALA A 88 -2.07 5.95 18.01
N ASP A 89 -1.45 4.78 17.87
CA ASP A 89 -1.68 3.66 18.78
C ASP A 89 -0.94 3.86 20.11
N SER A 90 0.24 4.49 20.12
CA SER A 90 1.09 4.59 21.32
C SER A 90 0.92 5.89 22.13
N TYR A 91 0.64 7.04 21.51
CA TYR A 91 0.76 8.35 22.19
C TYR A 91 -0.46 9.25 22.08
N ALA A 92 -0.95 9.53 20.87
CA ALA A 92 -1.90 10.62 20.63
C ALA A 92 -3.36 10.12 20.43
N GLY A 93 -3.56 8.87 20.04
CA GLY A 93 -4.88 8.35 19.65
C GLY A 93 -5.23 8.74 18.21
N ARG A 94 -6.06 7.91 17.57
CA ARG A 94 -6.39 8.00 16.14
C ARG A 94 -6.93 9.38 15.72
N PHE A 95 -7.83 9.97 16.51
CA PHE A 95 -8.44 11.27 16.20
C PHE A 95 -7.43 12.43 16.23
N TRP A 96 -6.58 12.51 17.26
CA TRP A 96 -5.61 13.59 17.38
C TRP A 96 -4.47 13.44 16.36
N THR A 97 -3.98 12.22 16.14
CA THR A 97 -2.99 11.97 15.08
C THR A 97 -3.53 12.35 13.71
N PHE A 98 -4.77 11.97 13.40
CA PHE A 98 -5.45 12.38 12.17
C PHE A 98 -5.55 13.91 12.09
N THR A 99 -5.96 14.57 13.18
CA THR A 99 -6.15 16.03 13.23
C THR A 99 -4.87 16.77 12.89
N VAL A 100 -3.78 16.52 13.61
CA VAL A 100 -2.48 17.17 13.38
C VAL A 100 -1.98 16.88 11.96
N SER A 101 -2.08 15.63 11.51
CA SER A 101 -1.57 15.21 10.20
C SER A 101 -2.38 15.81 9.05
N SER A 102 -3.69 15.99 9.22
CA SER A 102 -4.55 16.64 8.23
C SER A 102 -4.22 18.12 8.06
N ILE A 103 -3.86 18.83 9.13
CA ILE A 103 -3.42 20.23 9.09
C ILE A 103 -2.09 20.32 8.32
N VAL A 104 -1.13 19.44 8.63
CA VAL A 104 0.15 19.35 7.91
C VAL A 104 -0.07 19.06 6.42
N TYR A 105 -1.00 18.16 6.10
CA TYR A 105 -1.34 17.84 4.70
C TYR A 105 -1.92 19.07 3.98
N VAL A 106 -2.91 19.75 4.57
CA VAL A 106 -3.48 20.97 3.97
C VAL A 106 -2.43 22.05 3.77
N LEU A 107 -1.54 22.27 4.75
CA LEU A 107 -0.44 23.21 4.61
C LEU A 107 0.44 22.86 3.40
N GLY A 108 0.82 21.59 3.25
CA GLY A 108 1.59 21.12 2.10
C GLY A 108 0.85 21.32 0.77
N MET A 109 -0.46 21.06 0.73
CA MET A 109 -1.30 21.28 -0.46
C MET A 109 -1.38 22.76 -0.84
N ILE A 110 -1.56 23.65 0.15
CA ILE A 110 -1.57 25.11 -0.07
C ILE A 110 -0.21 25.56 -0.60
N MET A 111 0.89 25.11 0.00
CA MET A 111 2.25 25.41 -0.47
C MET A 111 2.47 24.93 -1.91
N LEU A 112 2.04 23.71 -2.25
CA LEU A 112 2.14 23.18 -3.60
C LEU A 112 1.31 24.01 -4.59
N THR A 113 0.06 24.36 -4.25
CA THR A 113 -0.79 25.22 -5.07
C THR A 113 -0.15 26.60 -5.29
N MET A 114 0.45 27.19 -4.25
CA MET A 114 1.18 28.45 -4.38
C MET A 114 2.41 28.32 -5.29
N ALA A 115 3.19 27.25 -5.13
CA ALA A 115 4.39 26.99 -5.93
C ALA A 115 4.07 26.95 -7.44
N VAL A 116 2.93 26.36 -7.82
CA VAL A 116 2.54 26.25 -9.23
C VAL A 116 1.77 27.45 -9.78
N SER A 117 1.20 28.29 -8.90
CA SER A 117 0.32 29.39 -9.31
C SER A 117 1.05 30.73 -9.41
N LEU A 118 1.95 31.01 -8.47
CA LEU A 118 2.65 32.30 -8.40
C LEU A 118 3.70 32.40 -9.51
N LYS A 119 3.76 33.57 -10.17
CA LYS A 119 4.72 33.84 -11.25
C LYS A 119 6.17 33.80 -10.75
N SER A 120 6.42 34.25 -9.53
CA SER A 120 7.77 34.27 -8.91
C SER A 120 8.40 32.88 -8.73
N PHE A 121 7.59 31.81 -8.81
CA PHE A 121 8.04 30.43 -8.72
C PHE A 121 8.00 29.71 -10.07
N LYS A 122 7.86 30.42 -11.19
CA LYS A 122 7.97 29.84 -12.53
C LYS A 122 9.33 30.20 -13.15
N PRO A 123 10.00 29.30 -13.87
CA PRO A 123 11.20 29.66 -14.62
C PRO A 123 10.86 30.72 -15.68
N ASP A 124 11.67 31.77 -15.75
CA ASP A 124 11.60 32.75 -16.83
C ASP A 124 12.12 32.10 -18.12
N CYS A 125 11.22 31.76 -19.04
CA CYS A 125 11.59 31.33 -20.39
C CYS A 125 11.65 32.58 -21.28
N PRO A 126 12.84 32.96 -21.81
CA PRO A 126 12.94 34.05 -22.78
C PRO A 126 12.16 33.67 -24.05
N THR A 127 11.34 34.59 -24.56
CA THR A 127 10.57 34.40 -25.82
C THR A 127 11.44 34.24 -27.06
N THR A 128 12.75 34.46 -26.96
CA THR A 128 13.70 34.51 -28.08
C THR A 128 14.59 33.27 -28.22
N THR A 129 14.56 32.32 -27.29
CA THR A 129 15.37 31.09 -27.35
C THR A 129 14.52 29.83 -27.21
N THR A 130 14.77 28.83 -28.05
CA THR A 130 14.07 27.53 -28.08
C THR A 130 14.33 26.67 -26.83
N THR A 131 15.25 27.07 -25.96
CA THR A 131 15.67 26.36 -24.74
C THR A 131 15.38 27.21 -23.51
N CYS A 132 14.50 26.73 -22.63
CA CYS A 132 14.23 27.35 -21.34
C CYS A 132 15.22 26.85 -20.28
N ASN A 133 15.67 27.74 -19.40
CA ASN A 133 16.57 27.38 -18.31
C ASN A 133 15.84 26.53 -17.27
N LYS A 134 16.59 25.65 -16.60
CA LYS A 134 16.11 24.88 -15.43
C LYS A 134 15.62 25.86 -14.36
N ALA A 135 14.59 25.44 -13.60
CA ALA A 135 14.03 26.28 -12.55
C ALA A 135 15.07 26.65 -11.48
N SER A 136 14.90 27.83 -10.86
CA SER A 136 15.78 28.31 -9.79
C SER A 136 15.77 27.34 -8.59
N THR A 137 16.91 27.20 -7.92
CA THR A 137 17.08 26.34 -6.74
C THR A 137 16.04 26.63 -5.66
N THR A 138 15.68 27.90 -5.45
CA THR A 138 14.68 28.30 -4.44
C THR A 138 13.29 27.76 -4.79
N THR A 139 12.89 27.87 -6.06
CA THR A 139 11.62 27.32 -6.58
C THR A 139 11.58 25.81 -6.41
N ILE A 140 12.64 25.12 -6.82
CA ILE A 140 12.75 23.66 -6.72
C ILE A 140 12.67 23.22 -5.25
N THR A 141 13.41 23.89 -4.36
CA THR A 141 13.41 23.58 -2.93
C THR A 141 12.03 23.78 -2.31
N PHE A 142 11.35 24.89 -2.61
CA PHE A 142 10.00 25.16 -2.10
C PHE A 142 8.99 24.13 -2.61
N PHE A 143 9.07 23.77 -3.89
CA PHE A 143 8.22 22.75 -4.50
C PHE A 143 8.42 21.37 -3.82
N TYR A 144 9.66 20.90 -3.69
CA TYR A 144 9.92 19.62 -3.02
C TYR A 144 9.58 19.66 -1.52
N ALA A 145 9.84 20.77 -0.82
CA ALA A 145 9.39 20.93 0.56
C ALA A 145 7.88 20.75 0.69
N SER A 146 7.09 21.35 -0.22
CA SER A 146 5.63 21.16 -0.23
C SER A 146 5.23 19.69 -0.44
N LEU A 147 5.89 18.97 -1.35
CA LEU A 147 5.64 17.55 -1.61
C LEU A 147 5.95 16.67 -0.39
N TYR A 148 7.08 16.89 0.29
CA TYR A 148 7.44 16.09 1.47
C TYR A 148 6.61 16.45 2.71
N ILE A 149 6.14 17.70 2.84
CA ILE A 149 5.14 18.07 3.85
C ILE A 149 3.82 17.34 3.59
N ILE A 150 3.38 17.25 2.33
CA ILE A 150 2.23 16.40 1.94
C ILE A 150 2.48 14.94 2.32
N ALA A 151 3.68 14.40 2.06
CA ALA A 151 4.01 13.01 2.41
C ALA A 151 3.95 12.75 3.92
N LEU A 152 4.41 13.70 4.74
CA LEU A 152 4.32 13.62 6.19
C LEU A 152 2.85 13.66 6.66
N GLY A 153 2.05 14.60 6.14
CA GLY A 153 0.63 14.72 6.47
C GLY A 153 -0.20 13.50 6.06
N ALA A 154 0.03 12.98 4.84
CA ALA A 154 -0.62 11.77 4.34
C ALA A 154 -0.29 10.53 5.18
N GLY A 155 0.90 10.49 5.77
CA GLY A 155 1.34 9.42 6.66
C GLY A 155 0.44 9.26 7.88
N GLY A 156 0.09 10.35 8.56
CA GLY A 156 -0.78 10.25 9.72
C GLY A 156 -2.28 10.19 9.41
N THR A 157 -2.72 10.55 8.20
CA THR A 157 -4.15 10.46 7.83
C THR A 157 -4.55 9.06 7.36
N LYS A 158 -3.80 8.48 6.41
CA LYS A 158 -4.13 7.19 5.75
C LYS A 158 -4.41 6.01 6.69
N PRO A 159 -3.55 5.68 7.67
CA PRO A 159 -3.77 4.51 8.54
C PRO A 159 -4.88 4.75 9.57
N ASN A 160 -5.14 6.02 9.91
CA ASN A 160 -6.02 6.39 11.01
C ASN A 160 -7.47 6.61 10.57
N ILE A 161 -7.73 7.07 9.34
CA ILE A 161 -9.10 7.42 8.95
C ILE A 161 -10.00 6.18 8.74
N SER A 162 -9.47 5.11 8.14
CA SER A 162 -10.23 3.87 7.89
C SER A 162 -10.48 3.11 9.19
N THR A 163 -9.49 3.07 10.07
CA THR A 163 -9.60 2.47 11.41
C THR A 163 -10.51 3.30 12.31
N PHE A 164 -10.44 4.63 12.26
CA PHE A 164 -11.37 5.51 12.96
C PHE A 164 -12.81 5.35 12.47
N GLY A 165 -13.03 5.13 11.17
CA GLY A 165 -14.34 4.80 10.63
C GLY A 165 -14.87 3.45 11.10
N ALA A 166 -13.99 2.45 11.22
CA ALA A 166 -14.32 1.15 11.78
C ALA A 166 -14.71 1.21 13.27
N ASP A 167 -14.16 2.17 14.03
CA ASP A 167 -14.45 2.40 15.44
C ASP A 167 -15.83 3.05 15.69
N GLN A 168 -16.51 3.49 14.63
CA GLN A 168 -17.85 4.07 14.75
C GLN A 168 -18.95 3.02 14.95
N PHE A 169 -18.59 1.73 14.90
CA PHE A 169 -19.50 0.60 15.05
C PHE A 169 -19.07 -0.28 16.24
N ASP A 170 -20.04 -0.66 17.06
CA ASP A 170 -19.86 -1.58 18.18
C ASP A 170 -19.71 -3.02 17.67
N ASP A 171 -18.56 -3.64 17.94
CA ASP A 171 -18.24 -4.99 17.47
C ASP A 171 -19.08 -6.09 18.18
N TYR A 172 -19.69 -5.78 19.34
CA TYR A 172 -20.54 -6.68 20.13
C TYR A 172 -22.04 -6.56 19.79
N ASP A 173 -22.43 -5.58 18.97
CA ASP A 173 -23.78 -5.51 18.42
C ASP A 173 -23.81 -6.15 17.02
N PRO A 174 -24.53 -7.28 16.82
CA PRO A 174 -24.60 -7.95 15.53
C PRO A 174 -25.14 -7.03 14.41
N LYS A 175 -26.02 -6.07 14.73
CA LYS A 175 -26.55 -5.11 13.75
C LYS A 175 -25.48 -4.10 13.33
N GLU A 176 -24.71 -3.56 14.28
CA GLU A 176 -23.63 -2.62 13.96
C GLU A 176 -22.47 -3.30 13.23
N LYS A 177 -22.16 -4.56 13.57
CA LYS A 177 -21.17 -5.37 12.86
C LYS A 177 -21.49 -5.58 11.37
N LEU A 178 -22.77 -5.82 11.04
CA LEU A 178 -23.23 -5.87 9.63
C LEU A 178 -23.13 -4.50 8.93
N MET A 179 -23.48 -3.41 9.63
CA MET A 179 -23.35 -2.05 9.08
C MET A 179 -21.89 -1.67 8.81
N LYS A 180 -20.95 -2.11 9.64
CA LYS A 180 -19.50 -1.91 9.46
C LYS A 180 -18.99 -2.52 8.16
N ALA A 181 -19.45 -3.71 7.77
CA ALA A 181 -19.10 -4.30 6.48
C ALA A 181 -19.59 -3.45 5.30
N SER A 182 -20.82 -2.93 5.39
CA SER A 182 -21.37 -2.00 4.39
C SER A 182 -20.59 -0.68 4.32
N PHE A 183 -20.13 -0.16 5.47
CA PHE A 183 -19.24 1.01 5.51
C PHE A 183 -17.97 0.81 4.69
N PHE A 184 -17.28 -0.33 4.85
CA PHE A 184 -16.08 -0.61 4.07
C PHE A 184 -16.35 -0.71 2.56
N ASN A 185 -17.51 -1.22 2.15
CA ASN A 185 -17.89 -1.21 0.72
C ASN A 185 -18.03 0.22 0.18
N TRP A 186 -18.72 1.10 0.91
CA TRP A 186 -18.88 2.52 0.52
C TRP A 186 -17.56 3.30 0.59
N TRP A 187 -16.71 2.99 1.57
CA TRP A 187 -15.36 3.53 1.68
C TRP A 187 -14.53 3.23 0.43
N MET A 188 -14.53 1.96 -0.01
CA MET A 188 -13.84 1.53 -1.23
C MET A 188 -14.41 2.21 -2.48
N PHE A 189 -15.74 2.26 -2.60
CA PHE A 189 -16.40 2.95 -3.71
C PHE A 189 -16.00 4.43 -3.79
N SER A 190 -16.04 5.14 -2.66
CA SER A 190 -15.62 6.56 -2.56
C SER A 190 -14.16 6.75 -2.93
N SER A 191 -13.28 5.85 -2.49
CA SER A 191 -11.85 5.88 -2.82
C SER A 191 -11.60 5.76 -4.33
N PHE A 192 -12.30 4.83 -4.99
CA PHE A 192 -12.17 4.64 -6.44
C PHE A 192 -12.77 5.80 -7.22
N LEU A 193 -13.90 6.35 -6.77
CA LEU A 193 -14.51 7.54 -7.38
C LEU A 193 -13.54 8.73 -7.34
N GLY A 194 -12.92 8.99 -6.18
CA GLY A 194 -11.91 10.04 -6.03
C GLY A 194 -10.71 9.84 -6.96
N GLY A 195 -10.20 8.61 -7.09
CA GLY A 195 -9.11 8.27 -8.00
C GLY A 195 -9.46 8.44 -9.50
N LEU A 196 -10.69 8.08 -9.89
CA LEU A 196 -11.17 8.30 -11.27
C LEU A 196 -11.34 9.79 -11.58
N MET A 197 -11.92 10.56 -10.65
CA MET A 197 -12.05 12.01 -10.81
C MET A 197 -10.70 12.71 -10.91
N ALA A 198 -9.69 12.24 -10.17
CA ALA A 198 -8.33 12.71 -10.32
C ALA A 198 -7.76 12.42 -11.71
N THR A 199 -7.74 11.16 -12.12
CA THR A 199 -7.06 10.72 -13.34
C THR A 199 -7.77 11.15 -14.63
N LEU A 200 -9.10 11.25 -14.64
CA LEU A 200 -9.86 11.72 -15.81
C LEU A 200 -10.09 13.23 -15.80
N GLY A 201 -10.49 13.79 -14.66
CA GLY A 201 -10.87 15.19 -14.53
C GLY A 201 -9.69 16.11 -14.22
N LEU A 202 -9.02 15.90 -13.08
CA LEU A 202 -7.95 16.81 -12.64
C LEU A 202 -6.74 16.81 -13.58
N VAL A 203 -6.32 15.64 -14.08
CA VAL A 203 -5.22 15.57 -15.05
C VAL A 203 -5.57 16.37 -16.32
N TYR A 204 -6.81 16.30 -16.79
CA TYR A 204 -7.27 17.11 -17.93
C TYR A 204 -7.18 18.61 -17.63
N ILE A 205 -7.61 19.03 -16.44
CA ILE A 205 -7.52 20.43 -15.99
C ILE A 205 -6.05 20.87 -15.91
N GLN A 206 -5.16 20.05 -15.37
CA GLN A 206 -3.73 20.36 -15.22
C GLN A 206 -3.04 20.60 -16.57
N GLU A 207 -3.29 19.75 -17.56
CA GLU A 207 -2.64 19.85 -18.87
C GLU A 207 -3.28 20.91 -19.79
N ASN A 208 -4.62 21.05 -19.79
CA ASN A 208 -5.33 21.90 -20.76
C ASN A 208 -5.73 23.28 -20.22
N VAL A 209 -5.98 23.41 -18.91
CA VAL A 209 -6.43 24.67 -18.31
C VAL A 209 -5.29 25.33 -17.54
N GLY A 210 -4.60 24.56 -16.70
CA GLY A 210 -3.41 25.00 -15.99
C GLY A 210 -3.21 24.34 -14.63
N TRP A 211 -1.95 24.19 -14.26
CA TRP A 211 -1.49 23.54 -13.03
C TRP A 211 -2.00 24.21 -11.75
N GLY A 212 -2.16 25.54 -11.73
CA GLY A 212 -2.70 26.27 -10.58
C GLY A 212 -4.11 25.86 -10.20
N ILE A 213 -5.01 25.77 -11.19
CA ILE A 213 -6.38 25.29 -10.98
C ILE A 213 -6.38 23.77 -10.71
N GLY A 214 -5.54 23.03 -11.45
CA GLY A 214 -5.41 21.59 -11.32
C GLY A 214 -5.00 21.10 -9.91
N TYR A 215 -4.19 21.88 -9.19
CA TYR A 215 -3.89 21.61 -7.77
C TYR A 215 -4.76 22.43 -6.81
N GLY A 216 -5.32 23.57 -7.22
CA GLY A 216 -6.20 24.38 -6.37
C GLY A 216 -7.54 23.72 -6.07
N VAL A 217 -8.15 23.06 -7.06
CA VAL A 217 -9.43 22.33 -6.89
C VAL A 217 -9.33 21.24 -5.82
N PRO A 218 -8.37 20.29 -5.87
CA PRO A 218 -8.23 19.30 -4.80
C PRO A 218 -7.84 19.91 -3.46
N THR A 219 -7.05 21.01 -3.42
CA THR A 219 -6.74 21.72 -2.17
C THR A 219 -8.01 22.28 -1.52
N ALA A 220 -8.86 22.98 -2.27
CA ALA A 220 -10.11 23.52 -1.77
C ALA A 220 -11.08 22.41 -1.33
N GLY A 221 -11.17 21.33 -2.12
CA GLY A 221 -11.96 20.15 -1.79
C GLY A 221 -11.49 19.47 -0.50
N LEU A 222 -10.17 19.33 -0.30
CA LEU A 222 -9.60 18.75 0.92
C LEU A 222 -9.92 19.61 2.15
N ILE A 223 -9.77 20.94 2.05
CA ILE A 223 -10.13 21.88 3.13
C ILE A 223 -11.62 21.77 3.47
N LEU A 224 -12.50 21.80 2.47
CA LEU A 224 -13.94 21.66 2.66
C LEU A 224 -14.29 20.33 3.34
N SER A 225 -13.68 19.25 2.88
CA SER A 225 -13.91 17.91 3.44
C SER A 225 -13.46 17.80 4.90
N LEU A 226 -12.39 18.48 5.28
CA LEU A 226 -11.93 18.55 6.67
C LEU A 226 -12.85 19.39 7.55
N ILE A 227 -13.35 20.53 7.05
CA ILE A 227 -14.37 21.32 7.76
C ILE A 227 -15.59 20.43 8.05
N VAL A 228 -16.06 19.69 7.05
CA VAL A 228 -17.17 18.74 7.19
C VAL A 228 -16.83 17.62 8.19
N PHE A 229 -15.62 17.08 8.15
CA PHE A 229 -15.14 16.11 9.15
C PHE A 229 -15.20 16.65 10.58
N TYR A 230 -14.74 17.89 10.82
CA TYR A 230 -14.73 18.47 12.16
C TYR A 230 -16.13 18.89 12.64
N ILE A 231 -17.05 19.29 11.75
CA ILE A 231 -18.47 19.48 12.09
C ILE A 231 -19.07 18.17 12.61
N GLY A 232 -18.61 17.03 12.10
CA GLY A 232 -19.01 15.69 12.53
C GLY A 232 -18.57 15.29 13.94
N THR A 233 -17.60 15.99 14.55
CA THR A 233 -16.95 15.62 15.83
C THR A 233 -17.91 15.20 16.96
N PRO A 234 -19.04 15.90 17.21
CA PRO A 234 -19.96 15.51 18.29
C PRO A 234 -20.62 14.14 18.09
N ASN A 235 -20.60 13.61 16.87
CA ASN A 235 -21.19 12.31 16.56
C ASN A 235 -20.17 11.17 16.63
N TYR A 236 -18.87 11.44 16.78
CA TYR A 236 -17.84 10.39 16.73
C TYR A 236 -17.72 9.62 18.06
N ARG A 237 -17.42 8.33 17.92
CA ARG A 237 -17.03 7.43 19.02
C ARG A 237 -15.51 7.26 19.02
N HIS A 238 -14.94 7.18 20.22
CA HIS A 238 -13.50 6.99 20.42
C HIS A 238 -13.28 5.72 21.23
N LYS A 239 -12.47 4.79 20.71
CA LYS A 239 -12.03 3.62 21.48
C LYS A 239 -11.00 4.03 22.53
N VAL A 240 -11.13 3.47 23.73
CA VAL A 240 -10.16 3.64 24.82
C VAL A 240 -8.88 2.88 24.45
N ARG A 241 -7.72 3.44 24.80
CA ARG A 241 -6.41 2.87 24.46
C ARG A 241 -6.19 1.56 25.22
N GLY A 242 -5.69 0.53 24.53
CA GLY A 242 -5.17 -0.67 25.17
C GLY A 242 -3.78 -0.41 25.75
N GLU A 243 -3.47 -0.99 26.91
CA GLU A 243 -2.22 -0.72 27.65
C GLU A 243 -0.97 -1.42 27.07
N GLU A 244 -1.12 -2.38 26.16
CA GLU A 244 -0.01 -3.19 25.67
C GLU A 244 0.41 -2.84 24.23
N ASN A 245 1.73 -2.71 24.01
CA ASN A 245 2.34 -2.47 22.70
C ASN A 245 2.87 -3.78 22.08
N PRO A 246 2.17 -4.37 21.11
CA PRO A 246 2.56 -5.65 20.51
C PRO A 246 3.91 -5.63 19.78
N ALA A 247 4.37 -4.46 19.31
CA ALA A 247 5.65 -4.34 18.61
C ALA A 247 6.85 -4.55 19.56
N TRP A 248 6.65 -4.24 20.84
CA TRP A 248 7.65 -4.46 21.87
C TRP A 248 7.91 -5.95 22.13
N ASP A 249 6.90 -6.81 21.98
CA ASP A 249 7.04 -8.25 22.16
C ASP A 249 8.02 -8.85 21.13
N VAL A 250 7.96 -8.40 19.88
CA VAL A 250 8.93 -8.81 18.85
C VAL A 250 10.34 -8.42 19.27
N VAL A 251 10.55 -7.14 19.64
CA VAL A 251 11.88 -6.65 20.08
C VAL A 251 12.40 -7.43 21.30
N ARG A 252 11.52 -7.72 22.26
CA ARG A 252 11.85 -8.49 23.46
C ARG A 252 12.29 -9.92 23.14
N VAL A 253 11.60 -10.60 22.23
CA VAL A 253 11.97 -11.95 21.76
C VAL A 253 13.35 -11.94 21.11
N TRP A 254 13.62 -10.98 20.22
CA TRP A 254 14.94 -10.86 19.58
C TRP A 254 16.06 -10.59 20.60
N LYS A 255 15.81 -9.70 21.57
CA LYS A 255 16.76 -9.41 22.65
C LYS A 255 17.03 -10.65 23.50
N ALA A 256 15.99 -11.37 23.91
CA ALA A 256 16.09 -12.59 24.72
C ALA A 256 16.81 -13.71 23.96
N ALA A 257 16.48 -13.94 22.69
CA ALA A 257 17.15 -14.92 21.84
C ALA A 257 18.65 -14.60 21.65
N TRP A 258 19.00 -13.32 21.51
CA TRP A 258 20.39 -12.88 21.39
C TRP A 258 21.19 -13.09 22.68
N VAL A 259 20.62 -12.75 23.85
CA VAL A 259 21.23 -13.00 25.16
C VAL A 259 21.48 -14.50 25.35
N ASN A 260 20.49 -15.31 24.98
CA ASN A 260 20.54 -16.75 25.12
C ASN A 260 21.21 -17.48 23.93
N ARG A 261 21.90 -16.77 23.02
CA ARG A 261 22.45 -17.34 21.78
C ARG A 261 23.40 -18.53 21.98
N ARG A 262 24.07 -18.59 23.14
CA ARG A 262 25.05 -19.64 23.51
C ARG A 262 24.41 -20.86 24.20
N ALA A 263 23.14 -20.80 24.58
CA ALA A 263 22.46 -21.94 25.18
C ALA A 263 22.20 -23.03 24.14
N GLU A 264 22.19 -24.29 24.58
CA GLU A 264 21.89 -25.43 23.72
C GLU A 264 20.42 -25.39 23.26
N PRO A 265 20.13 -25.70 21.99
CA PRO A 265 18.77 -25.74 21.49
C PRO A 265 18.03 -26.96 22.07
N LEU A 266 16.95 -26.72 22.83
CA LEU A 266 16.09 -27.76 23.37
C LEU A 266 15.39 -28.54 22.23
N GLU A 267 15.27 -29.86 22.37
CA GLU A 267 14.61 -30.73 21.39
C GLU A 267 13.12 -30.96 21.69
N ASP A 268 12.71 -30.85 22.97
CA ASP A 268 11.33 -31.06 23.41
C ASP A 268 10.55 -29.73 23.55
N PRO A 269 9.44 -29.53 22.81
CA PRO A 269 8.56 -28.36 22.97
C PRO A 269 8.00 -28.17 24.39
N ALA A 270 7.90 -29.24 25.21
CA ALA A 270 7.37 -29.19 26.56
C ALA A 270 8.28 -28.45 27.56
N GLU A 271 9.57 -28.30 27.23
CA GLU A 271 10.54 -27.59 28.06
C GLU A 271 10.50 -26.07 27.87
N LEU A 272 9.82 -25.59 26.83
CA LEU A 272 9.63 -24.16 26.57
C LEU A 272 8.57 -23.56 27.51
N PHE A 273 8.73 -22.27 27.82
CA PHE A 273 7.81 -21.51 28.65
C PHE A 273 6.57 -21.11 27.86
N GLU A 274 5.40 -21.60 28.29
CA GLU A 274 4.10 -21.25 27.71
C GLU A 274 3.06 -21.14 28.83
N MET A 275 2.08 -20.25 28.66
CA MET A 275 1.01 -20.06 29.64
C MET A 275 -0.18 -20.99 29.36
N ASP A 276 -1.00 -21.24 30.37
CA ASP A 276 -2.20 -22.08 30.24
C ASP A 276 -3.21 -21.47 29.25
N VAL A 277 -3.91 -22.31 28.49
CA VAL A 277 -4.94 -21.96 27.49
C VAL A 277 -6.02 -21.06 28.11
N HIS A 278 -6.36 -21.28 29.39
CA HIS A 278 -7.34 -20.47 30.10
C HIS A 278 -6.93 -18.99 30.24
N HIS A 279 -5.62 -18.71 30.40
CA HIS A 279 -5.11 -17.34 30.45
C HIS A 279 -5.31 -16.62 29.12
N TYR A 280 -5.09 -17.32 28.01
CA TYR A 280 -5.31 -16.80 26.66
C TYR A 280 -6.80 -16.56 26.38
N LYS A 281 -7.70 -17.47 26.79
CA LYS A 281 -9.16 -17.29 26.65
C LYS A 281 -9.68 -16.07 27.43
N VAL A 282 -9.19 -15.84 28.65
CA VAL A 282 -9.60 -14.68 29.48
C VAL A 282 -9.07 -13.36 28.92
N THR A 283 -7.86 -13.37 28.36
CA THR A 283 -7.26 -12.17 27.72
C THR A 283 -7.74 -11.95 26.28
N GLY A 284 -8.61 -12.83 25.76
CA GLY A 284 -9.11 -12.76 24.37
C GLY A 284 -8.04 -13.07 23.32
N ARG A 285 -7.01 -13.84 23.69
CA ARG A 285 -5.87 -14.23 22.86
C ARG A 285 -5.99 -15.69 22.43
N ARG A 286 -5.36 -16.03 21.31
CA ARG A 286 -5.19 -17.42 20.85
C ARG A 286 -3.75 -17.87 20.94
N GLN A 287 -3.56 -19.12 21.32
CA GLN A 287 -2.25 -19.77 21.36
C GLN A 287 -1.82 -20.18 19.95
N LEU A 288 -0.55 -19.95 19.61
CA LEU A 288 0.04 -20.33 18.33
C LEU A 288 0.74 -21.69 18.43
N CYS A 289 0.62 -22.50 17.38
CA CYS A 289 1.31 -23.80 17.32
C CYS A 289 2.82 -23.61 17.12
N HIS A 290 3.62 -24.43 17.83
CA HIS A 290 5.07 -24.40 17.70
C HIS A 290 5.54 -24.88 16.31
N THR A 291 6.46 -24.14 15.69
CA THR A 291 7.01 -24.47 14.37
C THR A 291 8.52 -24.73 14.41
N LYS A 292 8.98 -25.68 13.59
CA LYS A 292 10.42 -26.01 13.43
C LYS A 292 11.21 -24.93 12.67
N SER A 293 10.54 -23.92 12.12
CA SER A 293 11.17 -22.81 11.40
C SER A 293 11.85 -21.85 12.36
N PHE A 294 13.07 -21.38 12.02
CA PHE A 294 13.84 -20.41 12.82
C PHE A 294 14.07 -20.82 14.29
N ARG A 295 14.55 -22.05 14.53
CA ARG A 295 14.82 -22.60 15.88
C ARG A 295 15.69 -21.73 16.79
N PHE A 296 16.50 -20.83 16.22
CA PHE A 296 17.32 -19.92 17.03
C PHE A 296 16.48 -18.95 17.88
N LEU A 297 15.24 -18.63 17.48
CA LEU A 297 14.34 -17.78 18.25
C LEU A 297 13.71 -18.51 19.45
N ASP A 298 13.66 -19.86 19.42
CA ASP A 298 13.14 -20.67 20.54
C ASP A 298 13.94 -20.48 21.82
N LYS A 299 15.20 -20.06 21.69
CA LYS A 299 16.07 -19.69 22.81
C LYS A 299 15.51 -18.55 23.67
N ALA A 300 14.57 -17.75 23.16
CA ALA A 300 13.90 -16.71 23.93
C ALA A 300 12.84 -17.25 24.91
N ALA A 301 12.30 -18.44 24.65
CA ALA A 301 11.26 -19.07 25.46
C ALA A 301 11.80 -20.18 26.39
N MET A 302 13.11 -20.24 26.63
CA MET A 302 13.65 -21.20 27.60
C MET A 302 13.23 -20.84 29.02
N LYS A 303 12.83 -21.86 29.79
CA LYS A 303 12.57 -21.71 31.22
C LYS A 303 13.88 -21.30 31.92
N PRO A 304 13.85 -20.34 32.86
CA PRO A 304 15.03 -20.01 33.63
C PRO A 304 15.51 -21.25 34.40
N PRO A 305 16.83 -21.46 34.54
CA PRO A 305 17.35 -22.58 35.31
C PRO A 305 16.83 -22.51 36.73
N SER A 306 16.33 -23.64 37.25
CA SER A 306 15.73 -23.77 38.58
C SER A 306 16.70 -23.43 39.74
N THR A 307 17.98 -23.23 39.43
CA THR A 307 19.07 -22.91 40.36
C THR A 307 19.66 -21.54 40.04
N THR A 308 19.04 -20.46 40.52
CA THR A 308 19.78 -19.23 40.82
C THR A 308 19.13 -18.51 42.00
N THR A 309 19.44 -19.02 43.18
CA THR A 309 19.49 -18.23 44.40
C THR A 309 20.47 -17.07 44.21
N THR A 310 20.09 -15.88 44.69
CA THR A 310 20.95 -14.69 44.92
C THR A 310 21.41 -13.82 43.73
N SER A 311 20.47 -13.24 42.96
CA SER A 311 20.72 -11.96 42.26
C SER A 311 19.77 -10.87 42.78
N THR A 312 20.31 -9.69 43.12
CA THR A 312 19.57 -8.52 43.66
C THR A 312 18.65 -7.85 42.63
N THR A 313 18.67 -8.30 41.38
CA THR A 313 17.72 -7.95 40.34
C THR A 313 17.04 -9.21 39.81
N PRO A 314 15.70 -9.27 39.75
CA PRO A 314 15.01 -10.40 39.14
C PRO A 314 15.34 -10.43 37.64
N PRO A 315 15.67 -11.61 37.08
CA PRO A 315 15.85 -11.72 35.64
C PRO A 315 14.55 -11.33 34.92
N PRO A 316 14.63 -10.72 33.72
CA PRO A 316 13.43 -10.39 32.97
C PRO A 316 12.60 -11.66 32.72
N PRO A 317 11.25 -11.58 32.77
CA PRO A 317 10.41 -12.77 32.61
C PRO A 317 10.70 -13.44 31.25
N PRO A 318 10.72 -14.78 31.18
CA PRO A 318 10.89 -15.48 29.90
C PRO A 318 9.76 -15.11 28.92
N CYS A 319 10.08 -15.08 27.63
CA CYS A 319 9.07 -14.89 26.58
C CYS A 319 8.24 -16.17 26.44
N THR A 320 6.96 -16.06 26.10
CA THR A 320 6.13 -17.24 25.85
C THR A 320 6.38 -17.82 24.45
N VAL A 321 6.12 -19.11 24.24
CA VAL A 321 6.22 -19.74 22.91
C VAL A 321 5.34 -19.00 21.89
N THR A 322 4.13 -18.59 22.28
CA THR A 322 3.26 -17.77 21.42
C THR A 322 3.89 -16.43 20.99
N GLN A 323 4.67 -15.76 21.85
CA GLN A 323 5.41 -14.54 21.47
C GLN A 323 6.57 -14.84 20.50
N VAL A 324 7.25 -15.98 20.70
CA VAL A 324 8.32 -16.45 19.80
C VAL A 324 7.76 -16.80 18.43
N GLU A 325 6.67 -17.57 18.35
CA GLU A 325 6.00 -17.93 17.10
C GLU A 325 5.45 -16.70 16.37
N SER A 326 4.92 -15.72 17.11
CA SER A 326 4.55 -14.42 16.52
C SER A 326 5.74 -13.76 15.82
N SER A 327 6.92 -13.78 16.43
CA SER A 327 8.16 -13.23 15.83
C SER A 327 8.65 -14.03 14.62
N LYS A 328 8.51 -15.36 14.65
CA LYS A 328 8.81 -16.25 13.51
C LYS A 328 7.88 -15.99 12.32
N LEU A 329 6.60 -15.72 12.58
CA LEU A 329 5.63 -15.34 11.54
C LEU A 329 6.04 -14.02 10.88
N VAL A 330 6.43 -13.00 11.65
CA VAL A 330 6.94 -11.74 11.10
C VAL A 330 8.11 -11.98 10.15
N LEU A 331 9.11 -12.78 10.56
CA LEU A 331 10.26 -13.10 9.73
C LEU A 331 9.89 -13.91 8.47
N SER A 332 8.91 -14.82 8.59
CA SER A 332 8.37 -15.58 7.45
C SER A 332 7.67 -14.67 6.45
N MET A 333 6.85 -13.73 6.93
CA MET A 333 6.18 -12.72 6.10
C MET A 333 7.21 -11.79 5.43
N SER A 334 8.27 -11.38 6.14
CA SER A 334 9.35 -10.55 5.57
C SER A 334 10.02 -11.20 4.35
N LYS A 335 10.17 -12.53 4.33
CA LYS A 335 10.69 -13.24 3.15
C LYS A 335 9.79 -13.08 1.92
N ILE A 336 8.47 -13.23 2.10
CA ILE A 336 7.51 -13.01 1.01
C ILE A 336 7.48 -11.54 0.61
N TRP A 337 7.51 -10.63 1.59
CA TRP A 337 7.57 -9.18 1.38
C TRP A 337 8.76 -8.76 0.50
N LEU A 338 9.96 -9.34 0.67
CA LEU A 338 11.10 -9.07 -0.20
C LEU A 338 10.82 -9.44 -1.67
N ALA A 339 10.14 -10.56 -1.92
CA ALA A 339 9.77 -10.97 -3.28
C ALA A 339 8.69 -10.08 -3.91
N THR A 340 7.98 -9.25 -3.11
CA THR A 340 6.96 -8.31 -3.61
C THR A 340 7.54 -6.97 -4.08
N LEU A 341 8.82 -6.70 -3.81
CA LEU A 341 9.42 -5.41 -4.13
C LEU A 341 9.52 -5.15 -5.64
N ILE A 342 9.83 -6.19 -6.42
CA ILE A 342 9.90 -6.11 -7.89
C ILE A 342 8.51 -5.79 -8.48
N PRO A 343 7.44 -6.51 -8.12
CA PRO A 343 6.07 -6.10 -8.41
C PRO A 343 5.73 -4.64 -8.12
N SER A 344 6.12 -4.15 -6.95
CA SER A 344 5.88 -2.76 -6.56
C SER A 344 6.68 -1.76 -7.43
N THR A 345 7.87 -2.13 -7.88
CA THR A 345 8.64 -1.36 -8.88
C THR A 345 7.95 -1.29 -10.24
N ILE A 346 7.30 -2.37 -10.68
CA ILE A 346 6.54 -2.40 -11.94
C ILE A 346 5.33 -1.47 -11.84
N TRP A 347 4.62 -1.51 -10.72
CA TRP A 347 3.50 -0.60 -10.47
C TRP A 347 3.92 0.87 -10.52
N ALA A 348 5.10 1.20 -9.99
CA ALA A 348 5.64 2.57 -10.03
C ALA A 348 5.90 3.08 -11.47
N GLN A 349 6.07 2.21 -12.47
CA GLN A 349 6.20 2.62 -13.88
C GLN A 349 4.95 3.30 -14.42
N ALA A 350 3.77 2.89 -13.93
CA ALA A 350 2.48 3.39 -14.41
C ALA A 350 2.28 4.89 -14.17
N ASN A 351 2.91 5.45 -13.15
CA ASN A 351 2.87 6.88 -12.80
C ASN A 351 4.10 7.66 -13.30
N THR A 352 5.08 6.98 -13.91
CA THR A 352 6.36 7.57 -14.31
C THR A 352 6.65 7.35 -15.79
N LEU A 353 7.38 6.29 -16.15
CA LEU A 353 7.82 6.06 -17.52
C LEU A 353 6.67 5.78 -18.48
N PHE A 354 5.60 5.10 -18.07
CA PHE A 354 4.44 4.87 -18.95
C PHE A 354 3.75 6.17 -19.31
N VAL A 355 3.62 7.09 -18.35
CA VAL A 355 3.07 8.44 -18.60
C VAL A 355 4.00 9.20 -19.53
N LYS A 356 5.31 9.19 -19.27
CA LYS A 356 6.28 9.90 -20.10
C LYS A 356 6.30 9.36 -21.54
N GLN A 357 6.27 8.04 -21.72
CA GLN A 357 6.12 7.39 -23.02
C GLN A 357 4.84 7.87 -23.72
N GLY A 358 3.71 7.91 -23.00
CA GLY A 358 2.43 8.41 -23.52
C GLY A 358 2.45 9.88 -23.97
N THR A 359 3.33 10.72 -23.41
CA THR A 359 3.47 12.12 -23.88
C THR A 359 4.09 12.24 -25.28
N THR A 360 4.78 11.20 -25.75
CA THR A 360 5.42 11.17 -27.09
C THR A 360 4.52 10.64 -28.20
N LEU A 361 3.35 10.08 -27.85
CA LEU A 361 2.41 9.46 -28.77
C LEU A 361 1.32 10.44 -29.22
N ASP A 362 0.59 10.06 -30.28
CA ASP A 362 -0.59 10.81 -30.71
C ASP A 362 -1.74 10.62 -29.72
N ARG A 363 -2.15 11.74 -29.12
CA ARG A 363 -3.16 11.83 -28.05
C ARG A 363 -4.52 12.30 -28.56
N THR A 364 -4.69 12.47 -29.87
CA THR A 364 -5.94 12.95 -30.45
C THR A 364 -7.00 11.83 -30.47
N LEU A 365 -8.12 12.05 -29.76
CA LEU A 365 -9.28 11.14 -29.79
C LEU A 365 -10.32 11.62 -30.81
N HIS A 366 -10.53 12.93 -30.84
CA HIS A 366 -11.43 13.62 -31.75
C HIS A 366 -10.78 14.94 -32.19
N ARG A 367 -11.28 15.58 -33.26
CA ARG A 367 -10.66 16.77 -33.90
C ARG A 367 -10.28 17.89 -32.93
N HIS A 368 -10.94 18.00 -31.77
CA HIS A 368 -10.66 19.03 -30.76
C HIS A 368 -10.32 18.47 -29.37
N PHE A 369 -10.26 17.15 -29.19
CA PHE A 369 -10.04 16.55 -27.86
C PHE A 369 -8.74 15.75 -27.82
N ARG A 370 -7.84 16.17 -26.94
CA ARG A 370 -6.56 15.51 -26.65
C ARG A 370 -6.62 14.90 -25.25
N ILE A 371 -6.41 13.58 -25.18
CA ILE A 371 -6.39 12.85 -23.91
C ILE A 371 -5.04 13.11 -23.22
N PRO A 372 -5.02 13.53 -21.95
CA PRO A 372 -3.78 13.61 -21.18
C PRO A 372 -3.13 12.24 -21.01
N ALA A 373 -1.79 12.16 -21.06
CA ALA A 373 -1.11 10.86 -21.03
C ALA A 373 -1.33 10.13 -19.69
N ALA A 374 -1.32 10.87 -18.59
CA ALA A 374 -1.56 10.34 -17.24
C ALA A 374 -3.01 9.83 -17.04
N SER A 375 -3.96 10.23 -17.89
CA SER A 375 -5.34 9.74 -17.81
C SER A 375 -5.48 8.26 -18.18
N LEU A 376 -4.48 7.65 -18.82
CA LEU A 376 -4.45 6.20 -19.04
C LEU A 376 -4.48 5.39 -17.73
N SER A 377 -4.00 5.96 -16.62
CA SER A 377 -4.07 5.32 -15.31
C SER A 377 -5.51 5.05 -14.85
N SER A 378 -6.51 5.77 -15.39
CA SER A 378 -7.93 5.47 -15.13
C SER A 378 -8.33 4.06 -15.57
N PHE A 379 -7.70 3.52 -16.63
CA PHE A 379 -7.96 2.16 -17.10
C PHE A 379 -7.44 1.09 -16.13
N ILE A 380 -6.44 1.38 -15.30
CA ILE A 380 -6.05 0.50 -14.18
C ILE A 380 -7.22 0.38 -13.21
N THR A 381 -7.77 1.52 -12.78
CA THR A 381 -8.91 1.54 -11.84
C THR A 381 -10.16 0.87 -12.44
N ILE A 382 -10.49 1.16 -13.69
CA ILE A 382 -11.66 0.56 -14.37
C ILE A 382 -11.47 -0.96 -14.52
N SER A 383 -10.31 -1.41 -15.00
CA SER A 383 -10.04 -2.85 -15.16
C SER A 383 -10.03 -3.58 -13.81
N MET A 384 -9.51 -2.96 -12.76
CA MET A 384 -9.58 -3.49 -11.39
C MET A 384 -11.04 -3.63 -10.91
N LEU A 385 -11.86 -2.58 -11.10
CA LEU A 385 -13.28 -2.59 -10.71
C LEU A 385 -14.10 -3.65 -11.46
N LEU A 386 -13.78 -3.93 -12.72
CA LEU A 386 -14.43 -4.99 -13.51
C LEU A 386 -13.91 -6.38 -13.14
N SER A 387 -12.62 -6.49 -12.81
CA SER A 387 -11.96 -7.76 -12.54
C SER A 387 -12.28 -8.32 -11.15
N VAL A 388 -12.57 -7.47 -10.15
CA VAL A 388 -12.92 -7.93 -8.80
C VAL A 388 -14.22 -8.76 -8.78
N PRO A 389 -15.37 -8.26 -9.29
CA PRO A 389 -16.59 -9.07 -9.36
C PRO A 389 -16.43 -10.32 -10.22
N LEU A 390 -15.65 -10.23 -11.31
CA LEU A 390 -15.35 -11.36 -12.18
C LEU A 390 -14.59 -12.46 -11.42
N TYR A 391 -13.59 -12.08 -10.63
CA TYR A 391 -12.84 -12.98 -9.77
C TYR A 391 -13.76 -13.63 -8.73
N ASP A 392 -14.52 -12.83 -7.97
CA ASP A 392 -15.34 -13.34 -6.85
C ASP A 392 -16.54 -14.16 -7.30
N ARG A 393 -17.20 -13.79 -8.41
CA ARG A 393 -18.45 -14.44 -8.85
C ARG A 393 -18.24 -15.57 -9.85
N LEU A 394 -17.20 -15.50 -10.69
CA LEU A 394 -16.94 -16.53 -11.69
C LEU A 394 -15.76 -17.41 -11.31
N LEU A 395 -14.60 -16.82 -11.00
CA LEU A 395 -13.37 -17.59 -10.81
C LEU A 395 -13.36 -18.35 -9.48
N VAL A 396 -13.71 -17.71 -8.36
CA VAL A 396 -13.69 -18.35 -7.03
C VAL A 396 -14.64 -19.56 -6.95
N PRO A 397 -15.92 -19.48 -7.37
CA PRO A 397 -16.81 -20.64 -7.33
C PRO A 397 -16.36 -21.77 -8.26
N TYR A 398 -15.85 -21.44 -9.44
CA TYR A 398 -15.30 -22.41 -10.38
C TYR A 398 -14.09 -23.14 -9.80
N LEU A 399 -13.12 -22.40 -9.24
CA LEU A 399 -11.92 -22.97 -8.66
C LEU A 399 -12.23 -23.76 -7.39
N ARG A 400 -13.13 -23.28 -6.53
CA ARG A 400 -13.57 -24.01 -5.33
C ARG A 400 -14.14 -25.39 -5.67
N ARG A 401 -14.91 -25.51 -6.75
CA ARG A 401 -15.41 -26.82 -7.23
C ARG A 401 -14.29 -27.76 -7.68
N ARG A 402 -13.16 -27.23 -8.17
CA ARG A 402 -12.03 -28.03 -8.66
C ARG A 402 -10.97 -28.32 -7.62
N THR A 403 -10.65 -27.37 -6.75
CA THR A 403 -9.56 -27.47 -5.77
C THR A 403 -10.03 -27.94 -4.40
N GLY A 404 -11.33 -27.87 -4.11
CA GLY A 404 -11.88 -28.15 -2.78
C GLY A 404 -11.55 -27.07 -1.72
N ASN A 405 -10.76 -26.04 -2.07
CA ASN A 405 -10.39 -24.97 -1.15
C ASN A 405 -11.53 -23.93 -1.06
N PRO A 406 -11.99 -23.52 0.14
CA PRO A 406 -13.03 -22.51 0.29
C PRO A 406 -12.70 -21.17 -0.37
N ARG A 407 -11.41 -20.80 -0.46
CA ARG A 407 -10.92 -19.57 -1.13
C ARG A 407 -10.66 -19.76 -2.64
N GLY A 408 -10.86 -20.97 -3.19
CA GLY A 408 -10.55 -21.31 -4.58
C GLY A 408 -9.06 -21.53 -4.84
N LEU A 409 -8.25 -20.48 -4.70
CA LEU A 409 -6.77 -20.56 -4.74
C LEU A 409 -6.19 -20.40 -3.33
N SER A 410 -5.01 -20.99 -3.08
CA SER A 410 -4.24 -20.59 -1.90
C SER A 410 -3.74 -19.14 -2.06
N LEU A 411 -3.52 -18.45 -0.94
CA LEU A 411 -3.05 -17.06 -0.98
C LEU A 411 -1.73 -16.92 -1.76
N LEU A 412 -0.79 -17.85 -1.59
CA LEU A 412 0.49 -17.83 -2.30
C LEU A 412 0.33 -18.16 -3.80
N GLN A 413 -0.62 -19.02 -4.17
CA GLN A 413 -0.94 -19.28 -5.57
C GLN A 413 -1.56 -18.04 -6.25
N ARG A 414 -2.48 -17.37 -5.55
CA ARG A 414 -3.07 -16.11 -6.01
C ARG A 414 -1.99 -15.06 -6.28
N LEU A 415 -1.04 -14.90 -5.37
CA LEU A 415 0.13 -14.02 -5.55
C LEU A 415 1.00 -14.43 -6.74
N GLY A 416 1.29 -15.72 -6.90
CA GLY A 416 2.06 -16.24 -8.03
C GLY A 416 1.44 -15.93 -9.39
N VAL A 417 0.12 -16.04 -9.51
CA VAL A 417 -0.62 -15.62 -10.71
C VAL A 417 -0.46 -14.11 -10.95
N GLY A 418 -0.57 -13.31 -9.89
CA GLY A 418 -0.34 -11.86 -9.97
C GLY A 418 1.07 -11.51 -10.49
N PHE A 419 2.11 -12.18 -10.00
CA PHE A 419 3.50 -11.94 -10.44
C PHE A 419 3.71 -12.36 -11.90
N ALA A 420 3.07 -13.45 -12.34
CA ALA A 420 3.09 -13.86 -13.74
C ALA A 420 2.42 -12.82 -14.66
N ILE A 421 1.25 -12.29 -14.25
CA ILE A 421 0.55 -11.23 -15.00
C ILE A 421 1.42 -9.96 -15.06
N GLN A 422 2.09 -9.58 -13.98
CA GLN A 422 2.98 -8.42 -14.00
C GLN A 422 4.23 -8.62 -14.87
N THR A 423 4.74 -9.85 -14.96
CA THR A 423 5.78 -10.19 -15.93
C THR A 423 5.26 -9.96 -17.36
N LEU A 424 4.03 -10.38 -17.65
CA LEU A 424 3.37 -10.11 -18.92
C LEU A 424 3.18 -8.60 -19.18
N VAL A 425 2.86 -7.79 -18.16
CA VAL A 425 2.78 -6.32 -18.28
C VAL A 425 4.10 -5.75 -18.79
N THR A 426 5.23 -6.12 -18.20
CA THR A 426 6.54 -5.62 -18.64
C THR A 426 6.90 -6.11 -20.04
N LEU A 427 6.54 -7.35 -20.39
CA LEU A 427 6.76 -7.89 -21.73
C LEU A 427 5.94 -7.13 -22.77
N VAL A 428 4.67 -6.83 -22.48
CA VAL A 428 3.81 -6.02 -23.35
C VAL A 428 4.37 -4.61 -23.50
N ALA A 429 4.84 -3.99 -22.41
CA ALA A 429 5.46 -2.67 -22.47
C ALA A 429 6.72 -2.65 -23.35
N TYR A 430 7.55 -3.69 -23.25
CA TYR A 430 8.69 -3.89 -24.14
C TYR A 430 8.26 -4.01 -25.62
N LEU A 431 7.28 -4.86 -25.93
CA LEU A 431 6.80 -5.06 -27.30
C LEU A 431 6.20 -3.78 -27.91
N VAL A 432 5.45 -3.02 -27.12
CA VAL A 432 4.87 -1.73 -27.54
C VAL A 432 5.98 -0.72 -27.82
N GLU A 433 7.03 -0.69 -27.00
CA GLU A 433 8.16 0.22 -27.22
C GLU A 433 8.99 -0.16 -28.45
N VAL A 434 9.21 -1.46 -28.70
CA VAL A 434 9.82 -1.93 -29.95
C VAL A 434 8.99 -1.50 -31.17
N LYS A 435 7.65 -1.59 -31.07
CA LYS A 435 6.78 -1.10 -32.14
C LYS A 435 6.88 0.41 -32.33
N ARG A 436 6.96 1.18 -31.24
CA ARG A 436 7.14 2.65 -31.28
C ARG A 436 8.46 3.03 -31.97
N MET A 437 9.57 2.38 -31.60
CA MET A 437 10.88 2.55 -32.22
C MET A 437 10.87 2.23 -33.72
N HIS A 438 10.17 1.17 -34.12
CA HIS A 438 10.00 0.83 -35.53
C HIS A 438 9.26 1.93 -36.32
N VAL A 439 8.20 2.53 -35.75
CA VAL A 439 7.47 3.64 -36.37
C VAL A 439 8.34 4.89 -36.51
N ILE A 440 9.20 5.17 -35.52
CA ILE A 440 10.18 6.26 -35.57
C ILE A 440 11.16 6.07 -36.73
N THR A 441 11.68 4.85 -36.91
CA THR A 441 12.62 4.54 -38.00
C THR A 441 11.95 4.65 -39.38
N GLN A 442 10.66 4.32 -39.47
CA GLN A 442 9.88 4.46 -40.72
C GLN A 442 9.50 5.91 -41.03
N ASN A 443 9.34 6.76 -40.01
CA ASN A 443 8.95 8.16 -40.16
C ASN A 443 9.99 9.06 -39.48
N PRO A 444 11.21 9.14 -40.03
CA PRO A 444 12.27 9.96 -39.46
C PRO A 444 11.87 11.44 -39.53
N ASN A 445 11.98 12.13 -38.39
CA ASN A 445 11.71 13.55 -38.28
C ASN A 445 12.93 14.25 -37.68
N PRO A 446 13.44 15.34 -38.27
CA PRO A 446 14.59 16.08 -37.73
C PRO A 446 14.28 16.85 -36.42
N MET A 447 13.00 17.02 -36.06
CA MET A 447 12.59 17.74 -34.86
C MET A 447 12.76 16.88 -33.60
N HIS A 448 13.50 17.39 -32.61
CA HIS A 448 13.61 16.75 -31.28
C HIS A 448 12.25 16.78 -30.56
N ASN A 449 11.95 15.74 -29.78
CA ASN A 449 10.69 15.56 -29.04
C ASN A 449 9.42 15.63 -29.91
N TYR A 450 9.50 15.25 -31.19
CA TYR A 450 8.31 15.21 -32.04
C TYR A 450 7.31 14.14 -31.58
N VAL A 451 6.03 14.37 -31.89
CA VAL A 451 4.96 13.39 -31.62
C VAL A 451 5.06 12.26 -32.64
N VAL A 452 5.29 11.04 -32.15
CA VAL A 452 5.33 9.84 -32.98
C VAL A 452 3.92 9.57 -33.51
N PRO A 453 3.73 9.31 -34.82
CA PRO A 453 2.42 9.05 -35.43
C PRO A 453 1.91 7.65 -35.06
N MET A 454 1.72 7.41 -33.77
CA MET A 454 1.25 6.18 -33.17
C MET A 454 0.26 6.55 -32.07
N SER A 455 -0.93 5.97 -32.12
CA SER A 455 -1.99 6.28 -31.15
C SER A 455 -1.58 5.90 -29.73
N ILE A 456 -1.92 6.76 -28.77
CA ILE A 456 -1.73 6.52 -27.33
C ILE A 456 -2.41 5.22 -26.85
N PHE A 457 -3.47 4.75 -27.52
CA PHE A 457 -4.17 3.52 -27.15
C PHE A 457 -3.34 2.24 -27.30
N TRP A 458 -2.19 2.28 -27.98
CA TRP A 458 -1.24 1.16 -27.96
C TRP A 458 -0.66 0.89 -26.56
N LEU A 459 -0.69 1.87 -25.65
CA LEU A 459 -0.32 1.68 -24.25
C LEU A 459 -1.47 1.06 -23.43
N LEU A 460 -2.69 0.98 -23.96
CA LEU A 460 -3.83 0.48 -23.19
C LEU A 460 -3.64 -0.96 -22.64
N PRO A 461 -3.07 -1.93 -23.39
CA PRO A 461 -2.93 -3.30 -22.91
C PRO A 461 -2.10 -3.42 -21.62
N GLN A 462 -0.98 -2.70 -21.50
CA GLN A 462 -0.16 -2.72 -20.28
C GLN A 462 -0.90 -2.12 -19.07
N TYR A 463 -1.69 -1.05 -19.25
CA TYR A 463 -2.51 -0.46 -18.17
C TYR A 463 -3.65 -1.39 -17.74
N VAL A 464 -4.36 -2.01 -18.68
CA VAL A 464 -5.45 -2.96 -18.37
C VAL A 464 -4.92 -4.22 -17.69
N LEU A 465 -3.84 -4.81 -18.21
CA LEU A 465 -3.21 -5.98 -17.60
C LEU A 465 -2.69 -5.69 -16.19
N LEU A 466 -2.17 -4.48 -15.96
CA LEU A 466 -1.73 -4.07 -14.62
C LEU A 466 -2.90 -4.04 -13.63
N GLY A 467 -4.05 -3.47 -14.02
CA GLY A 467 -5.24 -3.46 -13.16
C GLY A 467 -5.87 -4.83 -12.93
N VAL A 468 -5.86 -5.73 -13.94
CA VAL A 468 -6.23 -7.14 -13.75
C VAL A 468 -5.27 -7.83 -12.79
N GLY A 469 -3.96 -7.62 -12.96
CA GLY A 469 -2.91 -8.20 -12.12
C GLY A 469 -2.99 -7.76 -10.66
N ASP A 470 -3.39 -6.52 -10.40
CA ASP A 470 -3.53 -5.96 -9.05
C ASP A 470 -4.67 -6.61 -8.23
N VAL A 471 -5.68 -7.20 -8.89
CA VAL A 471 -6.70 -8.02 -8.20
C VAL A 471 -6.09 -9.28 -7.58
N PHE A 472 -5.07 -9.84 -8.22
CA PHE A 472 -4.35 -11.00 -7.71
C PHE A 472 -3.27 -10.57 -6.72
N ASN A 473 -2.56 -9.49 -7.04
CA ASN A 473 -1.39 -9.07 -6.27
C ASN A 473 -1.75 -8.14 -5.10
N ALA A 474 -2.27 -6.94 -5.33
CA ALA A 474 -2.53 -5.98 -4.27
C ALA A 474 -3.55 -6.49 -3.23
N ILE A 475 -4.69 -7.02 -3.70
CA ILE A 475 -5.70 -7.60 -2.81
C ILE A 475 -5.17 -8.87 -2.14
N GLY A 476 -4.48 -9.74 -2.89
CA GLY A 476 -3.89 -10.96 -2.36
C GLY A 476 -2.82 -10.69 -1.30
N LEU A 477 -2.00 -9.65 -1.45
CA LEU A 477 -0.97 -9.26 -0.49
C LEU A 477 -1.58 -8.71 0.78
N LEU A 478 -2.58 -7.83 0.65
CA LEU A 478 -3.28 -7.29 1.80
C LEU A 478 -3.96 -8.41 2.60
N GLU A 479 -4.67 -9.32 1.91
CA GLU A 479 -5.32 -10.48 2.53
C GLU A 479 -4.29 -11.41 3.18
N PHE A 480 -3.19 -11.72 2.48
CA PHE A 480 -2.12 -12.57 2.98
C PHE A 480 -1.46 -11.99 4.23
N PHE A 481 -1.00 -10.74 4.19
CA PHE A 481 -0.34 -10.15 5.35
C PHE A 481 -1.31 -9.95 6.51
N TYR A 482 -2.60 -9.72 6.26
CA TYR A 482 -3.59 -9.65 7.32
C TYR A 482 -3.85 -11.01 7.98
N ASP A 483 -4.09 -12.05 7.18
CA ASP A 483 -4.40 -13.43 7.62
C ASP A 483 -3.22 -14.07 8.35
N GLN A 484 -1.99 -13.80 7.90
CA GLN A 484 -0.77 -14.36 8.48
C GLN A 484 -0.21 -13.51 9.64
N SER A 485 -0.75 -12.30 9.87
CA SER A 485 -0.32 -11.48 11.01
C SER A 485 -0.77 -12.08 12.35
N PRO A 486 0.04 -11.92 13.42
CA PRO A 486 -0.40 -12.24 14.78
C PRO A 486 -1.66 -11.46 15.15
N GLU A 487 -2.54 -12.03 15.99
CA GLU A 487 -3.83 -11.41 16.31
C GLU A 487 -3.71 -10.03 16.96
N MET A 488 -2.73 -9.85 17.86
CA MET A 488 -2.45 -8.56 18.50
C MET A 488 -1.83 -7.53 17.55
N MET A 489 -1.37 -7.97 16.38
CA MET A 489 -0.63 -7.17 15.40
C MET A 489 -1.35 -7.10 14.06
N LYS A 490 -2.69 -7.10 14.02
CA LYS A 490 -3.41 -7.03 12.73
C LYS A 490 -3.11 -5.76 11.92
N SER A 491 -2.69 -4.66 12.55
CA SER A 491 -2.17 -3.44 11.90
C SER A 491 -0.78 -3.63 11.26
N LEU A 492 -0.04 -4.67 11.62
CA LEU A 492 1.22 -5.05 10.99
C LEU A 492 0.99 -5.51 9.55
N GLY A 493 -0.13 -6.19 9.27
CA GLY A 493 -0.44 -6.66 7.92
C GLY A 493 -0.59 -5.52 6.91
N THR A 494 -1.31 -4.46 7.30
CA THR A 494 -1.43 -3.24 6.49
C THR A 494 -0.09 -2.50 6.38
N THR A 495 0.73 -2.52 7.44
CA THR A 495 2.09 -1.95 7.44
C THR A 495 3.03 -2.67 6.48
N PHE A 496 3.00 -4.02 6.42
CA PHE A 496 3.77 -4.78 5.43
C PHE A 496 3.34 -4.45 4.01
N PHE A 497 2.04 -4.36 3.76
CA PHE A 497 1.51 -3.98 2.45
C PHE A 497 1.96 -2.58 2.01
N THR A 498 1.74 -1.55 2.83
CA THR A 498 2.12 -0.17 2.48
C THR A 498 3.63 0.02 2.38
N SER A 499 4.40 -0.61 3.28
CA SER A 499 5.86 -0.58 3.24
C SER A 499 6.44 -1.27 2.01
N GLY A 500 5.80 -2.34 1.52
CA GLY A 500 6.19 -3.01 0.28
C GLY A 500 6.08 -2.08 -0.93
N ILE A 501 4.96 -1.36 -1.03
CA ILE A 501 4.78 -0.32 -2.06
C ILE A 501 5.82 0.79 -1.89
N GLY A 502 6.04 1.26 -0.66
CA GLY A 502 6.99 2.33 -0.36
C GLY A 502 8.42 1.98 -0.74
N MET A 503 8.93 0.85 -0.26
CA MET A 503 10.26 0.36 -0.60
C MET A 503 10.38 0.04 -2.10
N GLY A 504 9.36 -0.53 -2.73
CA GLY A 504 9.37 -0.80 -4.17
C GLY A 504 9.53 0.45 -5.03
N ASN A 505 9.01 1.60 -4.59
CA ASN A 505 9.25 2.89 -5.25
C ASN A 505 10.72 3.35 -5.06
N PHE A 506 11.30 3.23 -3.86
CA PHE A 506 12.73 3.50 -3.66
C PHE A 506 13.63 2.56 -4.46
N LEU A 507 13.25 1.30 -4.60
CA LEU A 507 13.94 0.34 -5.45
C LEU A 507 13.86 0.76 -6.93
N ASN A 508 12.71 1.25 -7.40
CA ASN A 508 12.58 1.80 -8.75
C ASN A 508 13.53 3.00 -8.96
N SER A 509 13.58 3.91 -7.99
CA SER A 509 14.50 5.06 -7.96
C SER A 509 15.97 4.61 -8.07
N LEU A 510 16.35 3.56 -7.33
CA LEU A 510 17.68 2.96 -7.39
C LEU A 510 17.96 2.31 -8.76
N LEU A 511 17.02 1.53 -9.29
CA LEU A 511 17.17 0.84 -10.59
C LEU A 511 17.34 1.83 -11.74
N VAL A 512 16.46 2.84 -11.84
CA VAL A 512 16.55 3.88 -12.89
C VAL A 512 17.89 4.63 -12.79
N THR A 513 18.36 4.91 -11.58
CA THR A 513 19.65 5.56 -11.32
C THR A 513 20.84 4.69 -11.71
N ALA A 514 20.81 3.42 -11.33
CA ALA A 514 21.87 2.48 -11.63
C ALA A 514 21.98 2.22 -13.14
N VAL A 515 20.83 2.04 -13.82
CA VAL A 515 20.79 1.88 -15.28
C VAL A 515 21.31 3.13 -15.98
N ASP A 516 20.85 4.34 -15.59
CA ASP A 516 21.36 5.58 -16.19
C ASP A 516 22.88 5.73 -15.99
N GLY A 517 23.40 5.42 -14.80
CA GLY A 517 24.83 5.48 -14.50
C GLY A 517 25.67 4.46 -15.27
N LEU A 518 25.22 3.21 -15.36
CA LEU A 518 25.93 2.14 -16.08
C LEU A 518 25.89 2.36 -17.60
N THR A 519 24.75 2.76 -18.14
CA THR A 519 24.56 2.94 -19.58
C THR A 519 25.32 4.15 -20.12
N ARG A 520 25.47 5.22 -19.33
CA ARG A 520 26.36 6.36 -19.70
C ARG A 520 27.85 6.03 -19.60
N ARG A 521 28.24 5.07 -18.75
CA ARG A 521 29.65 4.65 -18.61
C ARG A 521 30.07 3.72 -19.74
N TRP A 522 29.20 2.79 -20.13
CA TRP A 522 29.52 1.76 -21.12
C TRP A 522 29.03 2.12 -22.53
N GLY A 523 27.95 2.89 -22.63
CA GLY A 523 27.43 3.45 -23.87
C GLY A 523 27.63 4.97 -23.90
N LYS A 524 27.73 5.55 -25.11
CA LYS A 524 27.77 7.01 -25.27
C LYS A 524 26.44 7.69 -24.91
N ARG A 525 25.35 6.94 -24.74
CA ARG A 525 23.98 7.44 -24.47
C ARG A 525 23.29 6.59 -23.39
N SER A 526 22.48 7.22 -22.56
CA SER A 526 21.63 6.54 -21.56
C SER A 526 20.45 5.84 -22.23
N TRP A 527 19.99 4.71 -21.67
CA TRP A 527 18.74 4.06 -22.09
C TRP A 527 17.51 4.93 -21.78
N ILE A 528 17.60 5.83 -20.79
CA ILE A 528 16.54 6.75 -20.39
C ILE A 528 17.08 8.17 -20.53
N GLY A 529 16.96 8.75 -21.72
CA GLY A 529 17.37 10.12 -22.02
C GLY A 529 16.28 11.17 -21.76
N SER A 530 16.65 12.43 -21.97
CA SER A 530 15.72 13.58 -21.94
C SER A 530 14.74 13.54 -23.10
N ASP A 531 15.22 13.23 -24.31
CA ASP A 531 14.39 12.88 -25.46
C ASP A 531 14.20 11.36 -25.54
N LEU A 532 12.97 10.91 -25.32
CA LEU A 532 12.63 9.49 -25.38
C LEU A 532 12.66 8.93 -26.81
N ASN A 533 12.57 9.75 -27.85
CA ASN A 533 12.62 9.27 -29.24
C ASN A 533 14.03 8.85 -29.65
N GLU A 534 15.06 9.44 -29.02
CA GLU A 534 16.46 9.08 -29.24
C GLU A 534 17.01 8.07 -28.21
N SER A 535 16.17 7.67 -27.24
CA SER A 535 16.54 6.80 -26.13
C SER A 535 16.10 5.37 -26.38
N HIS A 536 16.85 4.42 -25.81
CA HIS A 536 16.51 3.00 -25.85
C HIS A 536 15.70 2.56 -24.62
N LEU A 537 14.47 3.07 -24.52
CA LEU A 537 13.55 2.71 -23.44
C LEU A 537 13.13 1.22 -23.54
N ASP A 538 13.18 0.64 -24.73
CA ASP A 538 12.99 -0.79 -25.00
C ASP A 538 13.99 -1.65 -24.21
N TYR A 539 15.27 -1.26 -24.15
CA TYR A 539 16.26 -1.98 -23.34
C TYR A 539 15.95 -1.95 -21.85
N TYR A 540 15.42 -0.82 -21.34
CA TYR A 540 15.01 -0.73 -19.95
C TYR A 540 13.79 -1.62 -19.65
N TYR A 541 12.79 -1.66 -20.54
CA TYR A 541 11.65 -2.56 -20.36
C TYR A 541 12.04 -4.03 -20.51
N ALA A 542 12.94 -4.37 -21.44
CA ALA A 542 13.50 -5.72 -21.54
C ALA A 542 14.23 -6.13 -20.25
N PHE A 543 15.03 -5.23 -19.67
CA PHE A 543 15.67 -5.44 -18.38
C PHE A 543 14.65 -5.71 -17.26
N LEU A 544 13.59 -4.89 -17.17
CA LEU A 544 12.51 -5.12 -16.21
C LEU A 544 11.80 -6.46 -16.42
N THR A 545 11.61 -6.90 -17.67
CA THR A 545 11.05 -8.22 -17.97
C THR A 545 11.94 -9.34 -17.45
N VAL A 546 13.25 -9.29 -17.71
CA VAL A 546 14.20 -10.29 -17.20
C VAL A 546 14.19 -10.34 -15.67
N VAL A 547 14.25 -9.18 -15.01
CA VAL A 547 14.19 -9.09 -13.54
C VAL A 547 12.87 -9.67 -13.01
N SER A 548 11.76 -9.42 -13.69
CA SER A 548 10.44 -9.95 -13.32
C SER A 548 10.36 -11.47 -13.44
N VAL A 549 10.90 -12.04 -14.52
CA VAL A 549 10.98 -13.51 -14.72
C VAL A 549 11.81 -14.17 -13.62
N VAL A 550 12.97 -13.60 -13.29
CA VAL A 550 13.81 -14.09 -12.19
C VAL A 550 13.06 -13.99 -10.85
N ASN A 551 12.35 -12.88 -10.61
CA ASN A 551 11.57 -12.70 -9.39
C ASN A 551 10.44 -13.72 -9.23
N VAL A 552 9.77 -14.12 -10.31
CA VAL A 552 8.78 -15.22 -10.28
C VAL A 552 9.44 -16.53 -9.82
N GLY A 553 10.63 -16.86 -10.34
CA GLY A 553 11.38 -18.04 -9.92
C GLY A 553 11.75 -18.00 -8.43
N VAL A 554 12.27 -16.87 -7.97
CA VAL A 554 12.60 -16.64 -6.54
C VAL A 554 11.35 -16.73 -5.67
N PHE A 555 10.24 -16.12 -6.07
CA PHE A 555 8.98 -16.17 -5.34
C PHE A 555 8.48 -17.60 -5.20
N VAL A 556 8.49 -18.41 -6.26
CA VAL A 556 8.08 -19.82 -6.20
C VAL A 556 8.97 -20.61 -5.24
N TRP A 557 10.28 -20.35 -5.24
CA TRP A 557 11.21 -20.98 -4.30
C TRP A 557 10.89 -20.61 -2.84
N VAL A 558 10.69 -19.32 -2.54
CA VAL A 558 10.33 -18.85 -1.19
C VAL A 558 8.95 -19.37 -0.75
N ALA A 559 7.97 -19.35 -1.64
CA ALA A 559 6.61 -19.79 -1.36
C ALA A 559 6.52 -21.29 -1.04
N ARG A 560 7.36 -22.13 -1.65
CA ARG A 560 7.45 -23.57 -1.32
C ARG A 560 7.92 -23.84 0.11
N GLY A 561 8.75 -22.95 0.66
CA GLY A 561 9.25 -23.05 2.04
C GLY A 561 8.41 -22.31 3.07
N PHE A 562 7.28 -21.70 2.68
CA PHE A 562 6.44 -20.91 3.58
C PHE A 562 5.46 -21.82 4.34
N GLN A 563 5.41 -21.66 5.67
CA GLN A 563 4.46 -22.35 6.53
C GLN A 563 3.34 -21.37 6.93
N TYR A 564 2.09 -21.75 6.65
CA TYR A 564 0.93 -20.96 7.04
C TYR A 564 0.76 -20.97 8.56
N LYS A 565 0.30 -19.83 9.11
CA LYS A 565 -0.09 -19.66 10.51
C LYS A 565 -1.11 -20.73 10.92
N ARG A 566 -0.94 -21.30 12.11
CA ARG A 566 -1.84 -22.29 12.73
C ARG A 566 -2.11 -21.92 14.19
N GLU A 567 -3.37 -22.01 14.60
CA GLU A 567 -3.86 -21.73 15.95
C GLU A 567 -4.42 -23.02 16.58
N VAL A 568 -4.34 -23.17 17.89
CA VAL A 568 -4.68 -24.42 18.59
C VAL A 568 -6.17 -24.80 18.47
N ASP A 569 -7.10 -23.82 18.44
CA ASP A 569 -8.54 -24.06 18.27
C ASP A 569 -8.90 -24.66 16.88
N ASP A 570 -8.12 -24.38 15.84
CA ASP A 570 -8.39 -24.93 14.49
C ASP A 570 -8.18 -26.45 14.45
N ASP A 571 -7.31 -26.99 15.30
CA ASP A 571 -7.04 -28.43 15.39
C ASP A 571 -8.11 -29.17 16.22
N GLU A 572 -8.73 -28.56 17.25
CA GLU A 572 -9.88 -29.18 17.96
C GLU A 572 -11.09 -29.32 17.02
N VAL A 573 -11.39 -28.31 16.20
CA VAL A 573 -12.46 -28.37 15.20
C VAL A 573 -12.14 -29.36 14.06
N MET A 574 -10.87 -29.48 13.67
CA MET A 574 -10.43 -30.44 12.65
C MET A 574 -10.35 -31.88 13.18
N LEU A 575 -10.04 -32.07 14.46
CA LEU A 575 -10.09 -33.36 15.14
C LEU A 575 -11.54 -33.79 15.35
N GLU A 576 -12.43 -32.91 15.82
CA GLU A 576 -13.87 -33.19 15.88
C GLU A 576 -14.46 -33.47 14.49
N GLY A 577 -14.10 -32.70 13.46
CA GLY A 577 -14.54 -32.94 12.09
C GLY A 577 -14.04 -34.27 11.49
N LYS A 578 -12.82 -34.70 11.83
CA LYS A 578 -12.29 -36.02 11.46
C LYS A 578 -12.91 -37.16 12.27
N VAL A 579 -13.21 -36.94 13.54
CA VAL A 579 -13.86 -37.93 14.42
C VAL A 579 -15.32 -38.12 14.01
N VAL A 580 -16.05 -37.05 13.69
CA VAL A 580 -17.41 -37.12 13.14
C VAL A 580 -17.39 -37.78 11.75
N GLY A 581 -16.43 -37.46 10.88
CA GLY A 581 -16.27 -38.13 9.59
C GLY A 581 -15.88 -39.61 9.66
N ALA A 582 -15.14 -40.01 10.70
CA ALA A 582 -14.81 -41.42 10.96
C ALA A 582 -16.02 -42.19 11.53
N LEU A 583 -16.80 -41.57 12.43
CA LEU A 583 -18.02 -42.14 13.00
C LEU A 583 -19.15 -42.25 11.96
N GLU A 584 -19.26 -41.33 11.01
CA GLU A 584 -20.22 -41.43 9.89
C GLU A 584 -19.85 -42.52 8.86
N MET A 585 -18.57 -42.92 8.78
CA MET A 585 -18.13 -44.05 7.95
C MET A 585 -18.25 -45.40 8.66
N GLU A 586 -18.13 -45.46 9.99
CA GLU A 586 -18.41 -46.68 10.77
C GLU A 586 -19.92 -46.94 10.97
N GLY A 587 -20.77 -45.91 10.84
CA GLY A 587 -22.24 -46.03 10.92
C GLY A 587 -22.95 -46.43 9.61
N LYS A 588 -22.21 -46.75 8.53
CA LYS A 588 -22.75 -47.20 7.23
C LYS A 588 -22.08 -48.48 6.73
N VAL A 589 -22.06 -49.51 7.58
CA VAL A 589 -21.84 -50.90 7.14
C VAL A 589 -23.17 -51.63 7.14
#